data_AF-A0AAW0GY14-F1
#
_entry.id   AF-A0AAW0GY14-F1
#
_cell.length_a   1.000
_cell.length_b   1.000
_cell.length_c   1.000
_cell.angle_alpha   90.00
_cell.angle_beta   90.00
_cell.angle_gamma   90.00
#
_symmetry.space_group_name_H-M   'P 1'
#
loop_
_entity.id
_entity.type
_entity.pdbx_description
1 polymer ?
#
loop_
_entity_poly.entity_id
_entity_poly.type
_entity_poly.pdbx_seq_one_letter_code
_entity_poly.pdbx_strand_id
1 'polypeptide(L)'
;MRSRPSEDGFGTGDGTSAIETIAHAYGRQAVVVSIDPRRVYVEQPYDGPYKDEIIVGRAGTEDEGKAWWYQCTTSGGRENRQLSVVQLAKGVEKLGAGEILLNSIDRDGTGRGFDLDLIQLVRKSVRIPMVASSGAGAAAHFTEVFEKTGVEAALAAGIFHRGEVGIADVKAAVNSAGLAARR
;
A
#
# COMPACT_ATOMS: atom_id res chain seq x y z
N MET A 1 -30.19 16.13 -0.20
CA MET A 1 -30.75 14.80 0.15
C MET A 1 -29.58 13.97 0.65
N ARG A 2 -29.47 13.71 1.97
CA ARG A 2 -28.33 12.94 2.52
C ARG A 2 -28.49 11.48 2.07
N SER A 3 -27.54 10.97 1.30
CA SER A 3 -27.51 9.57 0.87
C SER A 3 -27.45 8.66 2.10
N ARG A 4 -28.20 7.56 2.07
CA ARG A 4 -28.08 6.49 3.08
C ARG A 4 -26.67 5.89 2.98
N PRO A 5 -26.02 5.54 4.10
CA PRO A 5 -24.81 4.74 4.05
C PRO A 5 -25.12 3.44 3.30
N SER A 6 -24.24 3.00 2.40
CA SER A 6 -24.39 1.66 1.81
C SER A 6 -24.11 0.58 2.86
N GLU A 7 -24.54 -0.66 2.58
CA GLU A 7 -24.42 -1.81 3.49
C GLU A 7 -22.98 -2.11 3.94
N ASP A 8 -21.98 -1.59 3.23
CA ASP A 8 -20.54 -1.72 3.52
C ASP A 8 -19.99 -0.63 4.47
N GLY A 9 -20.84 0.29 4.98
CA GLY A 9 -20.43 1.38 5.86
C GLY A 9 -19.75 2.55 5.15
N PHE A 10 -19.60 2.51 3.83
CA PHE A 10 -19.06 3.62 3.03
C PHE A 10 -20.18 4.51 2.50
N GLY A 11 -19.89 5.80 2.26
CA GLY A 11 -20.78 6.67 1.50
C GLY A 11 -20.85 6.25 0.02
N THR A 12 -21.85 6.76 -0.69
CA THR A 12 -21.84 6.78 -2.16
C THR A 12 -21.09 8.01 -2.63
N GLY A 13 -20.28 7.87 -3.68
CA GLY A 13 -19.73 9.02 -4.40
C GLY A 13 -20.84 9.94 -4.93
N ASP A 14 -20.53 11.22 -5.07
CA ASP A 14 -21.46 12.24 -5.59
C ASP A 14 -21.10 12.70 -7.02
N GLY A 15 -20.10 12.07 -7.64
CA GLY A 15 -19.63 12.36 -8.98
C GLY A 15 -18.71 13.56 -9.08
N THR A 16 -18.31 14.18 -7.96
CA THR A 16 -17.56 15.44 -7.97
C THR A 16 -16.06 15.29 -7.74
N SER A 17 -15.61 14.14 -7.23
CA SER A 17 -14.17 13.97 -6.94
C SER A 17 -13.33 13.84 -8.22
N ALA A 18 -12.03 14.14 -8.10
CA ALA A 18 -11.09 13.93 -9.21
C ALA A 18 -11.03 12.46 -9.65
N ILE A 19 -11.14 11.52 -8.70
CA ILE A 19 -11.16 10.08 -9.00
C ILE A 19 -12.37 9.76 -9.88
N GLU A 20 -13.57 10.17 -9.47
CA GLU A 20 -14.81 9.89 -10.20
C GLU A 20 -14.82 10.55 -11.58
N THR A 21 -14.45 11.83 -11.66
CA THR A 21 -14.51 12.60 -12.92
C THR A 21 -13.50 12.09 -13.95
N ILE A 22 -12.27 11.77 -13.54
CA ILE A 22 -11.25 11.22 -14.44
C ILE A 22 -11.61 9.78 -14.84
N ALA A 23 -12.03 8.95 -13.88
CA ALA A 23 -12.44 7.57 -14.17
C ALA A 23 -13.65 7.52 -15.10
N HIS A 24 -14.61 8.44 -14.96
CA HIS A 24 -15.75 8.56 -15.86
C HIS A 24 -15.32 8.93 -17.29
N ALA A 25 -14.39 9.88 -17.43
CA ALA A 25 -13.97 10.37 -18.75
C ALA A 25 -13.00 9.41 -19.48
N TYR A 26 -12.08 8.76 -18.76
CA TYR A 26 -10.95 8.02 -19.34
C TYR A 26 -10.91 6.55 -18.94
N GLY A 27 -11.81 6.10 -18.06
CA GLY A 27 -11.78 4.78 -17.45
C GLY A 27 -10.89 4.72 -16.21
N ARG A 28 -11.22 3.82 -15.29
CA ARG A 28 -10.51 3.66 -14.00
C ARG A 28 -9.01 3.42 -14.16
N GLN A 29 -8.59 2.75 -15.24
CA GLN A 29 -7.20 2.46 -15.54
C GLN A 29 -6.33 3.72 -15.74
N ALA A 30 -6.93 4.89 -15.91
CA ALA A 30 -6.24 6.17 -15.96
C ALA A 30 -6.02 6.81 -14.57
N VAL A 31 -6.48 6.17 -13.49
CA VAL A 31 -6.44 6.72 -12.13
C VAL A 31 -5.64 5.81 -11.21
N VAL A 32 -4.45 6.28 -10.84
CA VAL A 32 -3.63 5.71 -9.77
C VAL A 32 -3.75 6.58 -8.53
N VAL A 33 -4.02 5.97 -7.37
CA VAL A 33 -4.05 6.71 -6.09
C VAL A 33 -2.83 6.34 -5.26
N SER A 34 -2.01 7.35 -4.96
CA SER A 34 -0.90 7.23 -4.02
C SER A 34 -1.42 7.28 -2.60
N ILE A 35 -1.09 6.27 -1.79
CA ILE A 35 -1.45 6.21 -0.37
C ILE A 35 -0.17 6.20 0.47
N ASP A 36 -0.10 7.12 1.43
CA ASP A 36 1.05 7.32 2.32
C ASP A 36 0.67 6.98 3.77
N PRO A 37 0.64 5.68 4.14
CA PRO A 37 0.34 5.24 5.48
C PRO A 37 1.58 5.30 6.40
N ARG A 38 1.32 5.50 7.68
CA ARG A 38 2.28 5.40 8.78
C ARG A 38 1.74 4.47 9.87
N ARG A 39 2.62 3.68 10.48
CA ARG A 39 2.28 2.84 11.64
C ARG A 39 1.88 3.70 12.84
N VAL A 40 0.78 3.34 13.50
CA VAL A 40 0.35 3.88 14.78
C VAL A 40 0.31 2.73 15.78
N TYR A 41 1.25 2.73 16.71
CA TYR A 41 1.36 1.69 17.73
C TYR A 41 0.27 1.80 18.78
N VAL A 42 -0.19 0.65 19.26
CA VAL A 42 -1.23 0.53 20.28
C VAL A 42 -0.87 -0.54 21.30
N GLU A 43 -1.37 -0.39 22.52
CA GLU A 43 -1.29 -1.43 23.54
C GLU A 43 -2.35 -2.50 23.28
N GLN A 44 -2.04 -3.75 23.66
CA GLN A 44 -2.98 -4.87 23.56
C GLN A 44 -3.58 -5.23 24.93
N PRO A 45 -4.88 -5.58 25.00
CA PRO A 45 -5.83 -5.65 23.89
C PRO A 45 -6.29 -4.26 23.41
N TYR A 46 -6.49 -4.11 22.09
CA TYR A 46 -6.97 -2.88 21.49
C TYR A 46 -8.43 -3.03 21.05
N ASP A 47 -9.33 -2.20 21.59
CA ASP A 47 -10.76 -2.15 21.24
C ASP A 47 -11.15 -0.81 20.57
N GLY A 48 -10.17 -0.14 19.96
CA GLY A 48 -10.45 1.09 19.22
C GLY A 48 -11.09 0.85 17.84
N PRO A 49 -11.37 1.93 17.08
CA PRO A 49 -12.13 1.85 15.84
C PRO A 49 -11.46 1.02 14.73
N TYR A 50 -10.15 0.77 14.82
CA TYR A 50 -9.37 0.03 13.82
C TYR A 50 -8.95 -1.36 14.30
N LYS A 51 -9.64 -1.92 15.29
CA LYS A 51 -9.26 -3.20 15.92
C LYS A 51 -9.17 -4.38 14.96
N ASP A 52 -9.97 -4.36 13.89
CA ASP A 52 -9.99 -5.41 12.87
C ASP A 52 -8.82 -5.30 11.86
N GLU A 53 -8.00 -4.25 11.99
CA GLU A 53 -6.86 -3.96 11.10
C GLU A 53 -5.50 -4.03 11.83
N ILE A 54 -5.49 -4.51 13.07
CA ILE A 54 -4.28 -4.58 13.88
C ILE A 54 -3.31 -5.63 13.33
N ILE A 55 -2.08 -5.20 13.12
CA ILE A 55 -0.92 -6.06 12.88
C ILE A 55 -0.18 -6.24 14.20
N VAL A 56 0.20 -7.48 14.47
CA VAL A 56 1.05 -7.85 15.62
C VAL A 56 2.41 -8.26 15.08
N GLY A 57 3.47 -7.68 15.63
CA GLY A 57 4.83 -8.00 15.25
C GLY A 57 5.18 -9.46 15.52
N ARG A 58 5.83 -10.09 14.53
CA ARG A 58 6.20 -11.50 14.59
C ARG A 58 7.35 -11.72 15.58
N ALA A 59 7.33 -12.86 16.27
CA ALA A 59 8.42 -13.27 17.16
C ALA A 59 9.76 -13.30 16.40
N GLY A 60 10.83 -12.84 17.04
CA GLY A 60 12.17 -12.74 16.46
C GLY A 60 12.39 -11.54 15.52
N THR A 61 11.46 -10.58 15.48
CA THR A 61 11.62 -9.34 14.71
C THR A 61 11.84 -8.12 15.62
N GLU A 62 12.29 -6.99 15.06
CA GLU A 62 12.42 -5.73 15.80
C GLU A 62 11.09 -5.20 16.37
N ASP A 63 9.97 -5.73 15.89
CA ASP A 63 8.62 -5.37 16.27
C ASP A 63 7.94 -6.42 17.17
N GLU A 64 8.67 -7.43 17.63
CA GLU A 64 8.14 -8.46 18.53
C GLU A 64 7.43 -7.84 19.74
N GLY A 65 6.21 -8.31 20.01
CA GLY A 65 5.36 -7.82 21.11
C GLY A 65 4.68 -6.48 20.84
N LYS A 66 5.00 -5.78 19.74
CA LYS A 66 4.32 -4.54 19.35
C LYS A 66 3.08 -4.84 18.51
N ALA A 67 2.11 -3.93 18.57
CA ALA A 67 0.93 -3.95 17.72
C ALA A 67 0.68 -2.56 17.12
N TRP A 68 0.18 -2.51 15.89
CA TRP A 68 -0.10 -1.24 15.20
C TRP A 68 -1.23 -1.38 14.17
N TRP A 69 -1.81 -0.24 13.80
CA TRP A 69 -2.60 -0.07 12.59
C TRP A 69 -1.92 0.96 11.67
N TYR A 70 -2.40 1.13 10.45
CA TYR A 70 -1.83 2.04 9.46
C TYR A 70 -2.72 3.26 9.24
N GLN A 71 -2.22 4.43 9.63
CA GLN A 71 -2.90 5.71 9.49
C GLN A 71 -2.51 6.41 8.20
N CYS A 72 -3.49 6.89 7.44
CA CYS A 72 -3.22 7.68 6.24
C CYS A 72 -2.76 9.11 6.57
N THR A 73 -1.86 9.62 5.74
CA THR A 73 -1.36 10.98 5.82
C THR A 73 -1.68 11.78 4.56
N THR A 74 -1.59 13.11 4.68
CA THR A 74 -1.69 14.06 3.56
C THR A 74 -0.53 15.06 3.65
N SER A 75 -0.45 15.99 2.69
CA SER A 75 0.59 17.02 2.65
C SER A 75 1.99 16.39 2.65
N GLY A 76 2.20 15.34 1.86
CA GLY A 76 3.49 14.61 1.78
C GLY A 76 3.95 14.02 3.11
N GLY A 77 3.06 13.33 3.83
CA GLY A 77 3.41 12.68 5.10
C GLY A 77 3.39 13.56 6.34
N ARG A 78 3.06 14.86 6.20
CA ARG A 78 3.15 15.85 7.29
C ARG A 78 1.89 15.97 8.13
N GLU A 79 0.73 15.68 7.56
CA GLU A 79 -0.56 15.78 8.25
C GLU A 79 -1.20 14.40 8.38
N ASN A 80 -1.55 14.02 9.61
CA ASN A 80 -2.26 12.77 9.87
C ASN A 80 -3.77 12.95 9.67
N ARG A 81 -4.43 11.92 9.13
CA ARG A 81 -5.91 11.85 9.05
C ARG A 81 -6.41 10.72 9.93
N GLN A 82 -7.56 10.90 10.58
CA GLN A 82 -8.22 9.82 11.32
C GLN A 82 -8.92 8.87 10.33
N LEU A 83 -8.12 8.19 9.51
CA LEU A 83 -8.55 7.30 8.45
C LEU A 83 -7.51 6.19 8.34
N SER A 84 -7.97 4.94 8.35
CA SER A 84 -7.09 3.79 8.14
C SER A 84 -6.76 3.59 6.67
N VAL A 85 -5.65 2.90 6.41
CA VAL A 85 -5.25 2.55 5.04
C VAL A 85 -6.29 1.69 4.33
N VAL A 86 -6.96 0.77 5.05
CA VAL A 86 -7.99 -0.10 4.49
C VAL A 86 -9.23 0.71 4.13
N GLN A 87 -9.64 1.64 4.99
CA GLN A 87 -10.75 2.54 4.70
C GLN A 87 -10.48 3.38 3.46
N LEU A 88 -9.29 3.97 3.35
CA LEU A 88 -8.93 4.76 2.17
C LEU A 88 -8.89 3.90 0.91
N ALA A 89 -8.24 2.74 0.95
CA ALA A 89 -8.10 1.84 -0.19
C ALA A 89 -9.47 1.40 -0.75
N LYS A 90 -10.39 0.96 0.11
CA LYS A 90 -11.76 0.62 -0.28
C LYS A 90 -12.52 1.83 -0.84
N GLY A 91 -12.36 2.99 -0.20
CA GLY A 91 -13.00 4.22 -0.64
C GLY A 91 -12.59 4.63 -2.05
N VAL A 92 -11.29 4.63 -2.34
CA VAL A 92 -10.78 5.06 -3.66
C VAL A 92 -11.11 4.06 -4.76
N GLU A 93 -11.11 2.75 -4.47
CA GLU A 93 -11.60 1.73 -5.41
C GLU A 93 -13.07 1.98 -5.76
N LYS A 94 -13.91 2.23 -4.74
CA LYS A 94 -15.34 2.51 -4.93
C LYS A 94 -15.59 3.77 -5.74
N LEU A 95 -14.74 4.78 -5.62
CA LEU A 95 -14.81 6.03 -6.38
C LEU A 95 -14.30 5.88 -7.83
N GLY A 96 -13.68 4.75 -8.18
CA GLY A 96 -13.24 4.46 -9.55
C GLY A 96 -11.73 4.54 -9.78
N ALA A 97 -10.90 4.45 -8.72
CA ALA A 97 -9.47 4.23 -8.91
C ALA A 97 -9.22 2.89 -9.62
N GLY A 98 -8.22 2.84 -10.50
CA GLY A 98 -7.82 1.63 -11.23
C GLY A 98 -6.59 0.94 -10.66
N GLU A 99 -5.78 1.64 -9.86
CA GLU A 99 -4.57 1.08 -9.24
C GLU A 99 -4.22 1.87 -7.96
N ILE A 100 -3.60 1.19 -6.99
CA ILE A 100 -3.07 1.80 -5.78
C ILE A 100 -1.54 1.81 -5.85
N LEU A 101 -0.94 2.98 -5.71
CA LEU A 101 0.49 3.11 -5.39
C LEU A 101 0.63 3.16 -3.86
N LEU A 102 1.04 2.04 -3.27
CA LEU A 102 1.10 1.89 -1.82
C LEU A 102 2.52 2.16 -1.32
N ASN A 103 2.73 3.35 -0.76
CA ASN A 103 3.97 3.70 -0.09
C ASN A 103 3.98 3.19 1.36
N SER A 104 5.13 3.30 2.03
CA SER A 104 5.24 3.07 3.47
C SER A 104 6.19 4.11 4.05
N ILE A 105 5.65 5.03 4.86
CA ILE A 105 6.45 6.09 5.47
C ILE A 105 7.53 5.49 6.38
N ASP A 106 7.23 4.39 7.08
CA ASP A 106 8.16 3.74 8.01
C ASP A 106 9.27 2.93 7.31
N ARG A 107 9.07 2.56 6.03
CA ARG A 107 10.11 1.90 5.21
C ARG A 107 10.83 2.86 4.27
N ASP A 108 10.32 4.07 4.06
CA ASP A 108 10.92 4.96 3.07
C ASP A 108 12.37 5.33 3.41
N GLY A 109 13.23 5.27 2.40
CA GLY A 109 14.67 5.49 2.55
C GLY A 109 15.45 4.47 3.37
N THR A 110 14.83 3.48 4.02
CA THR A 110 15.57 2.58 4.94
C THR A 110 16.38 1.49 4.22
N GLY A 111 16.01 1.14 2.98
CA GLY A 111 16.66 0.06 2.23
C GLY A 111 16.46 -1.35 2.82
N ARG A 112 15.48 -1.52 3.73
CA ARG A 112 15.25 -2.77 4.50
C ARG A 112 14.13 -3.64 3.92
N GLY A 113 13.77 -3.41 2.67
CA GLY A 113 12.67 -4.09 2.00
C GLY A 113 11.32 -3.39 2.17
N PHE A 114 10.33 -3.91 1.46
CA PHE A 114 8.96 -3.40 1.46
C PHE A 114 8.22 -3.75 2.76
N ASP A 115 7.15 -3.03 3.08
CA ASP A 115 6.29 -3.37 4.22
C ASP A 115 5.29 -4.47 3.84
N LEU A 116 5.69 -5.73 4.03
CA LEU A 116 4.90 -6.89 3.62
C LEU A 116 3.57 -7.03 4.38
N ASP A 117 3.52 -6.56 5.64
CA ASP A 117 2.30 -6.66 6.46
C ASP A 117 1.27 -5.63 5.95
N LEU A 118 1.72 -4.41 5.65
CA LEU A 118 0.91 -3.37 5.01
C LEU A 118 0.36 -3.82 3.65
N ILE A 119 1.22 -4.36 2.78
CA ILE A 119 0.81 -4.79 1.43
C ILE A 119 -0.24 -5.89 1.52
N GLN A 120 -0.05 -6.90 2.38
CA GLN A 120 -1.03 -7.96 2.57
C GLN A 120 -2.35 -7.46 3.16
N LEU A 121 -2.30 -6.51 4.11
CA LEU A 121 -3.49 -5.90 4.69
C LEU A 121 -4.33 -5.21 3.62
N VAL A 122 -3.72 -4.37 2.80
CA VAL A 122 -4.44 -3.64 1.75
C VAL A 122 -4.89 -4.59 0.64
N ARG A 123 -4.06 -5.55 0.22
CA ARG A 123 -4.41 -6.53 -0.83
C ARG A 123 -5.63 -7.38 -0.49
N LYS A 124 -5.84 -7.70 0.80
CA LYS A 124 -7.05 -8.41 1.25
C LYS A 124 -8.32 -7.55 1.19
N SER A 125 -8.18 -6.23 1.02
CA SER A 125 -9.28 -5.28 1.16
C SER A 125 -9.82 -4.71 -0.16
N VAL A 126 -9.06 -4.79 -1.25
CA VAL A 126 -9.42 -4.26 -2.58
C VAL A 126 -9.17 -5.29 -3.69
N ARG A 127 -9.73 -5.07 -4.87
CA ARG A 127 -9.58 -5.94 -6.06
C ARG A 127 -8.76 -5.30 -7.18
N ILE A 128 -8.56 -3.98 -7.15
CA ILE A 128 -7.71 -3.28 -8.11
C ILE A 128 -6.21 -3.60 -7.90
N PRO A 129 -5.40 -3.59 -8.98
CA PRO A 129 -3.96 -3.75 -8.90
C PRO A 129 -3.29 -2.81 -7.90
N MET A 130 -2.14 -3.25 -7.39
CA MET A 130 -1.33 -2.48 -6.47
C MET A 130 0.14 -2.46 -6.91
N VAL A 131 0.79 -1.33 -6.69
CA VAL A 131 2.23 -1.14 -6.79
C VAL A 131 2.79 -1.02 -5.38
N ALA A 132 3.63 -1.98 -4.96
CA ALA A 132 4.38 -1.88 -3.71
C ALA A 132 5.49 -0.83 -3.85
N SER A 133 5.57 0.12 -2.93
CA SER A 133 6.56 1.20 -2.95
C SER A 133 7.18 1.42 -1.56
N SER A 134 8.31 2.14 -1.54
CA SER A 134 9.13 2.45 -0.36
C SER A 134 9.88 1.25 0.27
N GLY A 135 11.16 1.46 0.56
CA GLY A 135 11.98 0.54 1.36
C GLY A 135 12.90 -0.43 0.63
N ALA A 136 12.69 -0.68 -0.67
CA ALA A 136 13.58 -1.55 -1.44
C ALA A 136 15.04 -1.05 -1.43
N GLY A 137 15.95 -1.90 -0.94
CA GLY A 137 17.41 -1.68 -0.93
C GLY A 137 18.23 -2.64 -1.79
N ALA A 138 17.61 -3.68 -2.37
CA ALA A 138 18.31 -4.82 -2.99
C ALA A 138 17.37 -5.56 -3.95
N ALA A 139 17.93 -6.27 -4.93
CA ALA A 139 17.15 -7.07 -5.89
C ALA A 139 16.30 -8.15 -5.20
N ALA A 140 16.81 -8.75 -4.11
CA ALA A 140 16.10 -9.76 -3.33
C ALA A 140 14.80 -9.25 -2.68
N HIS A 141 14.68 -7.94 -2.42
CA HIS A 141 13.44 -7.38 -1.89
C HIS A 141 12.30 -7.42 -2.92
N PHE A 142 12.61 -7.41 -4.23
CA PHE A 142 11.61 -7.54 -5.28
C PHE A 142 11.09 -8.97 -5.40
N THR A 143 11.99 -9.97 -5.38
CA THR A 143 11.56 -11.37 -5.36
C THR A 143 10.72 -11.65 -4.11
N GLU A 144 11.16 -11.17 -2.94
CA GLU A 144 10.44 -11.35 -1.69
C GLU A 144 9.02 -10.76 -1.73
N VAL A 145 8.86 -9.51 -2.20
CA VAL A 145 7.53 -8.89 -2.21
C VAL A 145 6.58 -9.59 -3.17
N PHE A 146 7.06 -10.02 -4.35
CA PHE A 146 6.23 -10.76 -5.30
C PHE A 146 5.82 -12.12 -4.77
N GLU A 147 6.74 -12.89 -4.20
CA GLU A 147 6.46 -14.23 -3.67
C GLU A 147 5.54 -14.20 -2.45
N LYS A 148 5.78 -13.27 -1.52
CA LYS A 148 5.07 -13.26 -0.23
C LYS A 148 3.73 -12.54 -0.27
N THR A 149 3.52 -11.64 -1.24
CA THR A 149 2.29 -10.83 -1.29
C THR A 149 1.49 -11.01 -2.57
N GLY A 150 2.13 -11.45 -3.66
CA GLY A 150 1.48 -11.57 -4.96
C GLY A 150 1.09 -10.24 -5.58
N VAL A 151 1.69 -9.12 -5.16
CA VAL A 151 1.45 -7.78 -5.73
C VAL A 151 1.78 -7.73 -7.23
N GLU A 152 1.05 -6.93 -8.00
CA GLU A 152 1.21 -6.87 -9.46
C GLU A 152 2.48 -6.13 -9.90
N ALA A 153 2.93 -5.16 -9.11
CA ALA A 153 4.10 -4.35 -9.41
C ALA A 153 4.84 -3.92 -8.14
N ALA A 154 6.12 -3.60 -8.31
CA ALA A 154 6.97 -3.05 -7.27
C ALA A 154 7.79 -1.88 -7.82
N LEU A 155 7.89 -0.80 -7.05
CA LEU A 155 8.54 0.45 -7.40
C LEU A 155 9.69 0.71 -6.43
N ALA A 156 10.83 1.12 -6.97
CA ALA A 156 11.90 1.72 -6.19
C ALA A 156 12.44 2.94 -6.94
N ALA A 157 12.89 3.95 -6.21
CA ALA A 157 13.46 5.17 -6.78
C ALA A 157 14.94 5.33 -6.39
N GLY A 158 15.21 5.44 -5.09
CA GLY A 158 16.55 5.79 -4.58
C GLY A 158 17.68 4.86 -5.04
N ILE A 159 17.46 3.53 -4.99
CA ILE A 159 18.48 2.54 -5.36
C ILE A 159 18.86 2.58 -6.84
N PHE A 160 17.90 2.92 -7.71
CA PHE A 160 18.15 3.04 -9.15
C PHE A 160 18.83 4.36 -9.47
N HIS A 161 18.41 5.46 -8.83
CA HIS A 161 19.02 6.76 -9.04
C HIS A 161 20.49 6.82 -8.56
N ARG A 162 20.81 6.12 -7.47
CA ARG A 162 22.18 6.04 -6.94
C ARG A 162 23.04 4.95 -7.61
N GLY A 163 22.45 4.12 -8.49
CA GLY A 163 23.15 3.02 -9.15
C GLY A 163 23.58 1.88 -8.23
N GLU A 164 22.96 1.76 -7.05
CA GLU A 164 23.26 0.70 -6.07
C GLU A 164 22.75 -0.68 -6.54
N VAL A 165 21.65 -0.67 -7.29
CA VAL A 165 21.02 -1.86 -7.87
C VAL A 165 20.63 -1.53 -9.30
N GLY A 166 20.98 -2.37 -10.27
CA GLY A 166 20.51 -2.21 -11.65
C GLY A 166 19.11 -2.77 -11.85
N ILE A 167 18.31 -2.16 -12.74
CA ILE A 167 17.04 -2.76 -13.19
C ILE A 167 17.27 -4.15 -13.80
N ALA A 168 18.41 -4.34 -14.50
CA ALA A 168 18.80 -5.63 -15.04
C ALA A 168 19.01 -6.68 -13.94
N ASP A 169 19.61 -6.31 -12.81
CA ASP A 169 19.85 -7.21 -11.67
C ASP A 169 18.53 -7.60 -11.00
N VAL A 170 17.61 -6.65 -10.85
CA VAL A 170 16.25 -6.94 -10.36
C VAL A 170 15.54 -7.92 -11.29
N LYS A 171 15.54 -7.66 -12.59
CA LYS A 171 14.92 -8.56 -13.58
C LYS A 171 15.58 -9.95 -13.58
N ALA A 172 16.90 -10.02 -13.43
CA ALA A 172 17.62 -11.28 -13.34
C ALA A 172 17.25 -12.07 -12.08
N ALA A 173 17.16 -11.40 -10.93
CA ALA A 173 16.72 -12.00 -9.67
C ALA A 173 15.28 -12.53 -9.76
N VAL A 174 14.36 -11.70 -10.27
CA VAL A 174 12.94 -12.08 -10.48
C VAL A 174 12.81 -13.29 -11.40
N ASN A 175 13.52 -13.29 -12.54
CA ASN A 175 13.53 -14.46 -13.44
C ASN A 175 14.16 -15.70 -12.78
N SER A 176 15.19 -15.54 -11.96
CA SER A 176 15.85 -16.66 -11.26
C SER A 176 14.97 -17.28 -10.17
N ALA A 177 14.05 -16.49 -9.59
CA ALA A 177 13.00 -16.95 -8.69
C ALA A 177 11.82 -17.62 -9.42
N GLY A 178 11.88 -17.77 -10.75
CA GLY A 178 10.81 -18.36 -11.56
C GLY A 178 9.64 -17.42 -11.86
N LEU A 179 9.76 -16.14 -11.55
CA LEU A 179 8.77 -15.11 -11.84
C LEU A 179 9.09 -14.44 -13.19
N ALA A 180 8.07 -14.19 -14.01
CA ALA A 180 8.27 -13.60 -15.32
C ALA A 180 8.57 -12.09 -15.22
N ALA A 181 9.72 -11.65 -15.73
CA ALA A 181 10.03 -10.24 -15.94
C ALA A 181 10.23 -9.94 -17.43
N ARG A 182 9.74 -8.78 -17.89
CA ARG A 182 9.97 -8.33 -19.27
C ARG A 182 11.46 -8.18 -19.54
N ARG A 183 11.95 -8.81 -20.62
CA ARG A 183 13.33 -8.62 -21.09
C ARG A 183 13.47 -7.20 -21.66
#